data_AF-A0AA43DFR1-F1
#
_entry.id   AF-A0AA43DFR1-F1
#
_cell.length_a   1.000
_cell.length_b   1.000
_cell.length_c   1.000
_cell.angle_alpha   90.00
_cell.angle_beta   90.00
_cell.angle_gamma   90.00
#
_symmetry.space_group_name_H-M   'P 1'
#
loop_
_entity.id
_entity.type
_entity.pdbx_description
1 polymer ?
#
loop_
_entity_poly.entity_id
_entity_poly.type
_entity_poly.pdbx_seq_one_letter_code
_entity_poly.pdbx_strand_id
1 'polypeptide(L)'
;MIRAFLAIEISDEVRTAIVQVQQDIKERLAPHLSKEIRIAWGQRNSFHLTVRFLGEIEKQLIDPLREAIAKIRQSHSTIQIPLDRLQAFPNVLKPRVLWVGPSELWLQSEAAKRLVELHQEIESCCHSFGFAADEKPFSPHLTVARIKTGERQVGPLLAQSGLYER
;
A
#
# COMPACT_ATOMS: atom_id res chain seq x y z
N MET A 1 18.72 -16.90 -1.96
CA MET A 1 17.52 -16.27 -1.38
C MET A 1 17.21 -14.99 -2.12
N ILE A 2 15.92 -14.65 -2.21
CA ILE A 2 15.44 -13.34 -2.65
C ILE A 2 14.35 -12.86 -1.70
N ARG A 3 14.27 -11.55 -1.49
CA ARG A 3 13.11 -10.97 -0.83
C ARG A 3 11.94 -10.85 -1.79
N ALA A 4 10.80 -11.44 -1.45
CA ALA A 4 9.62 -11.48 -2.31
C ALA A 4 8.35 -11.00 -1.59
N PHE A 5 7.40 -10.55 -2.40
CA PHE A 5 6.05 -10.21 -1.99
C PHE A 5 5.10 -10.42 -3.19
N LEU A 6 3.82 -10.63 -2.89
CA LEU A 6 2.73 -10.67 -3.86
C LEU A 6 2.03 -9.31 -3.86
N ALA A 7 1.71 -8.81 -5.05
CA ALA A 7 1.06 -7.53 -5.21
C ALA A 7 0.08 -7.52 -6.39
N ILE A 8 -0.89 -6.63 -6.31
CA ILE A 8 -1.77 -6.27 -7.41
C ILE A 8 -1.15 -5.07 -8.13
N GLU A 9 -0.94 -5.22 -9.43
CA GLU A 9 -0.51 -4.11 -10.29
C GLU A 9 -1.64 -3.10 -10.46
N ILE A 10 -1.26 -1.83 -10.56
CA ILE A 10 -2.18 -0.72 -10.76
C ILE A 10 -2.02 -0.15 -12.17
N SER A 11 -3.11 0.42 -12.68
CA SER A 11 -3.12 1.05 -14.00
C SER A 11 -2.29 2.35 -14.04
N ASP A 12 -1.94 2.79 -15.25
CA ASP A 12 -1.17 4.02 -15.45
C ASP A 12 -1.93 5.28 -15.01
N GLU A 13 -3.26 5.26 -15.09
CA GLU A 13 -4.12 6.33 -14.60
C GLU A 13 -3.95 6.49 -13.09
N VAL A 14 -3.96 5.38 -12.36
CA VAL A 14 -3.75 5.37 -10.90
C VAL A 14 -2.34 5.84 -10.54
N ARG A 15 -1.31 5.40 -11.28
CA ARG A 15 0.08 5.88 -11.07
C ARG A 15 0.16 7.39 -11.23
N THR A 16 -0.52 7.94 -12.24
CA THR A 16 -0.53 9.37 -12.52
C THR A 16 -1.25 10.14 -11.41
N ALA A 17 -2.39 9.65 -10.94
CA ALA A 17 -3.12 10.24 -9.81
C ALA A 17 -2.27 10.28 -8.52
N ILE A 18 -1.53 9.21 -8.21
CA ILE A 18 -0.65 9.19 -7.03
C ILE A 18 0.49 10.22 -7.17
N VAL A 19 1.08 10.37 -8.36
CA VAL A 19 2.11 11.39 -8.59
C VAL A 19 1.54 12.80 -8.38
N GLN A 20 0.29 13.05 -8.78
CA GLN A 20 -0.37 14.33 -8.50
C GLN A 20 -0.57 14.54 -6.99
N VAL A 21 -1.03 13.51 -6.26
CA VAL A 21 -1.12 13.56 -4.79
C VAL A 21 0.24 13.84 -4.15
N GLN A 22 1.32 13.24 -4.65
CA GLN A 22 2.67 13.55 -4.17
C GLN A 22 3.04 15.02 -4.37
N GLN A 23 2.68 15.59 -5.51
CA GLN A 23 2.97 16.98 -5.83
C GLN A 23 2.20 17.93 -4.90
N ASP A 24 0.89 17.70 -4.71
CA ASP A 24 0.06 18.46 -3.78
C ASP A 24 0.64 18.44 -2.34
N ILE A 25 1.10 17.27 -1.88
CA ILE A 25 1.72 17.15 -0.54
C ILE A 25 3.04 17.90 -0.48
N LYS A 26 3.89 17.78 -1.51
CA LYS A 26 5.19 18.49 -1.55
C LYS A 26 5.00 19.99 -1.47
N GLU A 27 4.07 20.55 -2.23
CA GLU A 27 3.79 21.98 -2.27
C GLU A 27 3.32 22.50 -0.91
N ARG A 28 2.44 21.77 -0.22
CA ARG A 28 1.94 22.15 1.10
C ARG A 28 2.99 22.03 2.19
N LEU A 29 3.90 21.07 2.09
CA LEU A 29 4.96 20.89 3.08
C LEU A 29 6.15 21.83 2.85
N ALA A 30 6.47 22.16 1.60
CA ALA A 30 7.68 22.89 1.23
C ALA A 30 7.98 24.15 2.08
N PRO A 31 7.01 25.01 2.43
CA PRO A 31 7.27 26.20 3.25
C PRO A 31 7.73 25.89 4.70
N HIS A 32 7.48 24.68 5.17
CA HIS A 32 7.65 24.29 6.57
C HIS A 32 8.74 23.21 6.77
N LEU A 33 9.31 22.67 5.69
CA LEU A 33 10.33 21.63 5.78
C LEU A 33 11.71 22.23 6.09
N SER A 34 12.31 21.77 7.20
CA SER A 34 13.72 22.03 7.49
C SER A 34 14.64 21.04 6.75
N LYS A 35 15.93 21.38 6.63
CA LYS A 35 16.95 20.52 5.99
C LYS A 35 17.16 19.16 6.70
N GLU A 36 16.67 19.03 7.93
CA GLU A 36 16.82 17.81 8.74
C GLU A 36 15.72 16.77 8.43
N ILE A 37 14.61 17.21 7.82
CA ILE A 37 13.49 16.33 7.46
C ILE A 37 13.83 15.63 6.14
N ARG A 38 13.73 14.30 6.14
CA ARG A 38 13.97 13.47 4.95
C ARG A 38 12.71 12.68 4.63
N ILE A 39 12.16 12.92 3.44
CA ILE A 39 11.00 12.20 2.92
C ILE A 39 11.43 11.46 1.65
N ALA A 40 11.27 10.14 1.67
CA ALA A 40 11.49 9.29 0.50
C ALA A 40 10.16 9.09 -0.24
N TRP A 41 10.04 9.69 -1.41
CA TRP A 41 8.85 9.59 -2.26
C TRP A 41 8.85 8.29 -3.06
N GLY A 42 7.70 7.63 -3.14
CA GLY A 42 7.53 6.46 -3.99
C GLY A 42 7.77 6.80 -5.47
N GLN A 43 8.44 5.91 -6.19
CA GLN A 43 8.67 6.09 -7.63
C GLN A 43 7.42 5.66 -8.42
N ARG A 44 7.09 6.37 -9.49
CA ARG A 44 5.91 6.08 -10.35
C ARG A 44 5.75 4.60 -10.71
N ASN A 45 6.84 3.96 -11.12
CA ASN A 45 6.81 2.56 -11.57
C ASN A 45 6.83 1.56 -10.41
N SER A 46 7.12 2.02 -9.18
CA SER A 46 7.17 1.19 -7.98
C SER A 46 5.82 1.03 -7.27
N PHE A 47 4.80 1.80 -7.63
CA PHE A 47 3.49 1.71 -6.99
C PHE A 47 2.81 0.38 -7.29
N HIS A 48 2.30 -0.24 -6.23
CA HIS A 48 1.59 -1.51 -6.24
C HIS A 48 0.80 -1.64 -4.94
N LEU A 49 -0.29 -2.41 -4.96
CA LEU A 49 -0.99 -2.79 -3.73
C LEU A 49 -0.40 -4.11 -3.25
N THR A 50 0.36 -4.07 -2.16
CA THR A 50 0.93 -5.31 -1.59
C THR A 50 -0.20 -6.12 -0.98
N VAL A 51 -0.33 -7.38 -1.40
CA VAL A 51 -1.27 -8.33 -0.81
C VAL A 51 -0.58 -9.15 0.26
N ARG A 52 0.67 -9.57 0.01
CA ARG A 52 1.38 -10.42 0.96
C ARG A 52 2.90 -10.29 0.91
N PHE A 53 3.55 -10.10 2.05
CA PHE A 53 5.01 -10.18 2.15
C PHE A 53 5.48 -11.62 2.43
N LEU A 54 6.38 -12.16 1.62
CA LEU A 54 6.87 -13.55 1.78
C LEU A 54 8.21 -13.63 2.53
N GLY A 55 8.86 -12.48 2.76
CA GLY A 55 10.20 -12.44 3.33
C GLY A 55 11.26 -12.95 2.35
N GLU A 56 12.30 -13.60 2.87
CA GLU A 56 13.34 -14.25 2.06
C GLU A 56 12.87 -15.64 1.63
N ILE A 57 12.85 -15.89 0.32
CA ILE A 57 12.44 -17.17 -0.25
C ILE A 57 13.53 -17.74 -1.17
N GLU A 58 13.51 -19.06 -1.33
CA GLU A 58 14.35 -19.73 -2.32
C GLU A 58 13.82 -19.47 -3.73
N LYS A 59 14.71 -19.20 -4.69
CA LYS A 59 14.30 -18.87 -6.08
C LYS A 59 13.49 -19.99 -6.73
N GLN A 60 13.72 -21.24 -6.34
CA GLN A 60 12.99 -22.41 -6.86
C GLN A 60 11.50 -22.42 -6.50
N LEU A 61 11.08 -21.65 -5.47
CA LEU A 61 9.66 -21.53 -5.09
C LEU A 61 8.90 -20.55 -5.98
N ILE A 62 9.58 -19.72 -6.78
CA ILE A 62 8.93 -18.66 -7.58
C ILE A 62 7.97 -19.24 -8.61
N ASP A 63 8.42 -20.19 -9.43
CA ASP A 63 7.58 -20.74 -10.51
C ASP A 63 6.37 -21.52 -9.97
N PRO A 64 6.52 -22.43 -8.97
CA PRO A 64 5.38 -23.11 -8.34
C PRO A 64 4.39 -22.13 -7.70
N LEU A 65 4.88 -21.11 -7.00
CA LEU A 65 4.00 -20.11 -6.38
C LEU A 65 3.26 -19.30 -7.45
N ARG A 66 3.95 -18.89 -8.52
CA ARG A 66 3.33 -18.17 -9.64
C ARG A 66 2.18 -18.97 -10.25
N GLU A 67 2.37 -20.26 -10.48
CA GLU A 67 1.33 -21.13 -11.03
C GLU A 67 0.13 -21.29 -10.08
N ALA A 68 0.38 -21.45 -8.78
CA ALA A 68 -0.68 -21.54 -7.78
C ALA A 68 -1.50 -20.24 -7.71
N ILE A 69 -0.84 -19.08 -7.69
CA ILE A 69 -1.49 -17.76 -7.70
C ILE A 69 -2.24 -17.50 -9.02
N ALA A 70 -1.73 -17.99 -10.15
CA ALA A 70 -2.41 -17.85 -11.44
C ALA A 70 -3.77 -18.56 -11.48
N LYS A 71 -3.93 -19.69 -10.76
CA LYS A 71 -5.21 -20.40 -10.62
C LYS A 71 -6.22 -19.59 -9.81
N ILE A 72 -5.78 -19.00 -8.69
CA ILE A 72 -6.61 -18.10 -7.86
C ILE A 72 -7.11 -16.93 -8.71
N ARG A 73 -6.20 -16.29 -9.47
CA ARG A 73 -6.56 -15.16 -10.34
C ARG A 73 -7.70 -15.49 -11.32
N GLN A 74 -7.79 -16.72 -11.84
CA GLN A 74 -8.83 -17.09 -12.81
C GLN A 74 -10.24 -17.09 -12.23
N SER A 75 -10.37 -17.28 -10.91
CA SER A 75 -11.67 -17.26 -10.21
C SER A 75 -12.13 -15.85 -9.81
N HIS A 76 -11.29 -14.83 -10.01
CA HIS A 76 -11.55 -13.47 -9.57
C HIS A 76 -11.73 -12.51 -10.76
N SER A 77 -12.76 -11.68 -10.68
CA SER A 77 -12.99 -10.58 -11.63
C SER A 77 -12.30 -9.30 -11.17
N THR A 78 -12.19 -8.31 -12.06
CA THR A 78 -11.62 -7.00 -11.72
C THR A 78 -12.32 -6.36 -10.52
N ILE A 79 -11.54 -5.96 -9.52
CA ILE A 79 -12.03 -5.24 -8.33
C ILE A 79 -11.68 -3.76 -8.49
N GLN A 80 -12.69 -2.89 -8.43
CA GLN A 80 -12.51 -1.45 -8.42
C GLN A 80 -12.30 -0.97 -6.99
N ILE A 81 -11.10 -0.50 -6.68
CA ILE A 81 -10.71 -0.02 -5.35
C ILE A 81 -10.51 1.49 -5.42
N PRO A 82 -11.34 2.31 -4.74
CA PRO A 82 -11.13 3.75 -4.69
C PRO A 82 -9.89 4.08 -3.85
N LEU A 83 -9.24 5.18 -4.21
CA LEU A 83 -8.14 5.77 -3.46
C LEU A 83 -8.58 7.15 -2.99
N ASP A 84 -9.59 7.16 -2.15
CA ASP A 84 -10.34 8.32 -1.70
C ASP A 84 -9.90 8.81 -0.32
N ARG A 85 -8.88 8.20 0.28
CA ARG A 85 -8.35 8.62 1.59
C ARG A 85 -6.84 8.64 1.62
N LEU A 86 -6.27 9.76 2.07
CA LEU A 86 -4.88 9.83 2.53
C LEU A 86 -4.82 9.44 4.03
N GLN A 87 -3.88 8.59 4.40
CA GLN A 87 -3.62 8.24 5.81
C GLN A 87 -2.15 7.97 6.06
N ALA A 88 -1.82 7.68 7.32
CA ALA A 88 -0.46 7.42 7.72
C ALA A 88 -0.31 6.27 8.71
N PHE A 89 0.78 5.51 8.59
CA PHE A 89 1.21 4.55 9.60
C PHE A 89 2.37 5.08 10.45
N PRO A 90 2.40 4.79 11.77
CA PRO A 90 1.33 4.13 12.52
C PRO A 90 0.14 5.06 12.79
N ASN A 91 0.32 6.37 12.71
CA ASN A 91 -0.74 7.37 12.81
C ASN A 91 -0.31 8.70 12.18
N VAL A 92 -1.25 9.61 12.01
CA VAL A 92 -1.06 10.94 11.38
C VAL A 92 -0.21 11.92 12.19
N LEU A 93 -0.08 11.73 13.51
CA LEU A 93 0.71 12.63 14.37
C LEU A 93 2.21 12.31 14.31
N LYS A 94 2.56 11.05 14.06
CA LYS A 94 3.95 10.59 13.88
C LYS A 94 4.06 9.69 12.65
N PRO A 95 3.82 10.21 11.44
CA PRO A 95 3.78 9.42 10.22
C PRO A 95 5.17 8.91 9.87
N ARG A 96 5.28 7.61 9.63
CA ARG A 96 6.46 6.96 9.00
C ARG A 96 6.19 6.58 7.56
N VAL A 97 4.94 6.25 7.25
CA VAL A 97 4.47 5.91 5.91
C VAL A 97 3.23 6.73 5.63
N LEU A 98 3.23 7.50 4.55
CA LEU A 98 2.04 8.11 3.98
C LEU A 98 1.53 7.21 2.88
N TRP A 99 0.22 7.01 2.85
CA TRP A 99 -0.40 6.11 1.90
C TRP A 99 -1.80 6.60 1.52
N VAL A 100 -2.23 6.21 0.32
CA VAL A 100 -3.62 6.37 -0.12
C VAL A 100 -4.30 5.02 -0.18
N GLY A 101 -5.59 4.98 0.12
CA GLY A 101 -6.37 3.75 0.12
C GLY A 101 -7.86 4.05 0.16
N PRO A 102 -8.70 3.02 0.23
CA PRO A 102 -10.14 3.18 0.27
C PRO A 102 -10.60 3.73 1.64
N SER A 103 -11.75 4.38 1.61
CA SER A 103 -12.47 4.89 2.77
C SER A 103 -13.04 3.76 3.61
N GLU A 104 -13.27 4.05 4.89
CA GLU A 104 -13.92 3.10 5.81
C GLU A 104 -15.31 2.69 5.34
N LEU A 105 -16.02 3.57 4.63
CA LEU A 105 -17.31 3.25 4.03
C LEU A 105 -17.17 2.24 2.90
N TRP A 106 -16.19 2.41 2.01
CA TRP A 106 -15.95 1.45 0.93
C TRP A 106 -15.55 0.08 1.47
N LEU A 107 -14.81 0.01 2.59
CA LEU A 107 -14.41 -1.24 3.24
C LEU A 107 -15.60 -2.12 3.69
N GLN A 108 -16.82 -1.56 3.74
CA GLN A 108 -18.06 -2.29 4.04
C GLN A 108 -18.80 -2.78 2.78
N SER A 109 -18.30 -2.47 1.59
CA SER A 109 -18.93 -2.81 0.31
C SER A 109 -18.70 -4.27 -0.11
N GLU A 110 -19.51 -4.76 -1.05
CA GLU A 110 -19.31 -6.07 -1.70
C GLU A 110 -17.98 -6.15 -2.49
N ALA A 111 -17.46 -5.03 -2.98
CA ALA A 111 -16.15 -5.01 -3.62
C ALA A 111 -15.01 -5.24 -2.61
N ALA A 112 -15.14 -4.68 -1.41
CA ALA A 112 -14.19 -4.92 -0.33
C ALA A 112 -14.22 -6.37 0.16
N LYS A 113 -15.40 -6.99 0.28
CA LYS A 113 -15.53 -8.41 0.62
C LYS A 113 -14.79 -9.32 -0.37
N ARG A 114 -14.97 -9.09 -1.67
CA ARG A 114 -14.23 -9.82 -2.73
C ARG A 114 -12.71 -9.65 -2.61
N LEU A 115 -12.24 -8.46 -2.24
CA LEU A 115 -10.81 -8.22 -2.02
C LEU A 115 -10.28 -8.97 -0.81
N VAL A 116 -11.07 -9.05 0.27
CA VAL A 116 -10.73 -9.84 1.47
C VAL A 116 -10.73 -11.34 1.15
N GLU A 117 -11.69 -11.84 0.39
CA GLU A 117 -11.74 -13.23 -0.09
C GLU A 117 -10.49 -13.57 -0.92
N LEU A 118 -10.13 -12.72 -1.90
CA LEU A 118 -8.89 -12.87 -2.68
C LEU A 118 -7.65 -12.94 -1.76
N HIS A 119 -7.56 -12.04 -0.78
CA HIS A 119 -6.46 -12.06 0.19
C HIS A 119 -6.44 -13.36 1.01
N GLN A 120 -7.59 -13.86 1.46
CA GLN A 120 -7.68 -15.11 2.23
C GLN A 120 -7.31 -16.36 1.41
N GLU A 121 -7.69 -16.41 0.13
CA GLU A 121 -7.25 -17.47 -0.79
C GLU A 121 -5.73 -17.43 -1.00
N ILE A 122 -5.16 -16.24 -1.15
CA ILE A 122 -3.71 -16.05 -1.27
C ILE A 122 -2.99 -16.46 0.03
N GLU A 123 -3.52 -16.11 1.20
CA GLU A 123 -2.95 -16.56 2.48
C GLU A 123 -2.98 -18.08 2.62
N SER A 124 -4.11 -18.71 2.28
CA SER A 124 -4.25 -20.16 2.33
C SER A 124 -3.27 -20.86 1.37
N CYS A 125 -3.11 -20.29 0.17
CA CYS A 125 -2.12 -20.75 -0.80
C CYS A 125 -0.71 -20.61 -0.23
N CYS A 126 -0.31 -19.44 0.28
CA CYS A 126 1.01 -19.22 0.87
C CYS A 126 1.26 -20.17 2.05
N HIS A 127 0.26 -20.43 2.88
CA HIS A 127 0.36 -21.38 3.98
C HIS A 127 0.68 -22.79 3.50
N SER A 128 0.11 -23.24 2.38
CA SER A 128 0.42 -24.54 1.78
C SER A 128 1.86 -24.66 1.27
N PHE A 129 2.54 -23.53 1.03
CA PHE A 129 3.97 -23.44 0.72
C PHE A 129 4.86 -23.29 1.97
N GLY A 130 4.29 -23.35 3.18
CA GLY A 130 5.03 -23.25 4.44
C GLY A 130 5.26 -21.82 4.94
N PHE A 131 4.63 -20.81 4.33
CA PHE A 131 4.71 -19.44 4.83
C PHE A 131 3.83 -19.26 6.07
N ALA A 132 4.39 -18.74 7.16
CA ALA A 132 3.63 -18.37 8.35
C ALA A 132 2.69 -17.21 8.04
N ALA A 133 1.49 -17.20 8.63
CA ALA A 133 0.49 -16.14 8.43
C ALA A 133 1.06 -14.75 8.76
N ASP A 134 0.56 -13.71 8.07
CA ASP A 134 0.91 -12.34 8.43
C ASP A 134 0.32 -11.97 9.81
N GLU A 135 1.12 -11.36 10.69
CA GLU A 135 0.66 -10.94 12.01
C GLU A 135 -0.25 -9.71 11.94
N LYS A 136 -0.17 -8.95 10.85
CA LYS A 136 -0.90 -7.69 10.69
C LYS A 136 -2.17 -7.91 9.87
N PRO A 137 -3.26 -7.21 10.23
CA PRO A 137 -4.45 -7.24 9.42
C PRO A 137 -4.15 -6.68 8.02
N PHE A 138 -4.78 -7.29 7.02
CA PHE A 138 -4.73 -6.77 5.66
C PHE A 138 -5.36 -5.38 5.61
N SER A 139 -4.60 -4.43 5.09
CA SER A 139 -5.05 -3.05 4.89
C SER A 139 -4.69 -2.66 3.46
N PRO A 140 -5.66 -2.57 2.53
CA PRO A 140 -5.36 -2.23 1.14
C PRO A 140 -4.90 -0.77 1.04
N HIS A 141 -3.64 -0.56 0.67
CA HIS A 141 -3.07 0.79 0.55
C HIS A 141 -1.96 0.85 -0.48
N LEU A 142 -1.72 2.05 -1.00
CA LEU A 142 -0.59 2.39 -1.86
C LEU A 142 0.32 3.36 -1.11
N THR A 143 1.56 2.95 -0.88
CA THR A 143 2.54 3.82 -0.21
C THR A 143 2.92 4.99 -1.12
N VAL A 144 2.65 6.20 -0.67
CA VAL A 144 2.96 7.46 -1.36
C VAL A 144 4.36 7.94 -1.00
N ALA A 145 4.70 7.90 0.30
CA ALA A 145 5.98 8.37 0.81
C ALA A 145 6.35 7.69 2.12
N ARG A 146 7.64 7.73 2.44
CA ARG A 146 8.17 7.29 3.73
C ARG A 146 8.95 8.43 4.38
N ILE A 147 8.53 8.85 5.56
CA ILE A 147 9.28 9.83 6.36
C ILE A 147 10.42 9.08 7.05
N LYS A 148 11.65 9.47 6.74
CA LYS A 148 12.88 8.85 7.28
C LYS A 148 13.37 9.57 8.53
N THR A 149 13.15 10.88 8.60
CA THR A 149 13.45 11.73 9.76
C THR A 149 12.42 12.85 9.83
N GLY A 150 12.07 13.28 11.05
CA GLY A 150 11.22 14.45 11.26
C GLY A 150 9.72 14.15 11.35
N GLU A 151 9.33 12.93 11.74
CA GLU A 151 7.93 12.49 11.78
C GLU A 151 7.06 13.39 12.66
N ARG A 152 7.57 13.83 13.81
CA ARG A 152 6.84 14.69 14.74
C ARG A 152 6.63 16.12 14.23
N GLN A 153 7.44 16.55 13.27
CA GLN A 153 7.28 17.84 12.58
C GLN A 153 6.32 17.69 11.40
N VAL A 154 6.46 16.63 10.62
CA VAL A 154 5.62 16.39 9.43
C VAL A 154 4.17 16.10 9.78
N GLY A 155 3.91 15.35 10.86
CA GLY A 155 2.54 14.96 11.26
C GLY A 155 1.59 16.15 11.47
N PRO A 156 1.92 17.10 12.36
CA PRO A 156 1.12 18.31 12.57
C PRO A 156 0.91 19.14 11.30
N LEU A 157 1.94 19.28 10.46
CA LEU A 157 1.84 20.01 9.19
C LEU A 157 0.83 19.37 8.25
N LEU A 158 0.86 18.04 8.11
CA LEU A 158 -0.12 17.31 7.31
C LEU A 158 -1.52 17.43 7.89
N ALA A 159 -1.68 17.35 9.21
CA ALA A 159 -2.97 17.50 9.87
C ALA A 159 -3.59 18.90 9.62
N GLN A 160 -2.78 19.95 9.69
CA GLN A 160 -3.23 21.34 9.47
C GLN A 160 -3.40 21.67 7.98
N SER A 161 -2.86 20.85 7.08
CA SER A 161 -2.93 21.10 5.65
C SER A 161 -4.29 20.81 5.03
N GLY A 162 -5.25 20.20 5.75
CA GLY A 162 -6.54 19.75 5.20
C GLY A 162 -6.42 18.56 4.22
N LEU A 163 -5.24 17.96 4.06
CA LEU A 163 -5.01 16.84 3.14
C LEU A 163 -5.72 15.54 3.58
N TYR A 164 -6.05 15.39 4.87
CA TYR A 164 -6.76 14.24 5.40
C TYR A 164 -8.29 14.38 5.35
N GLU A 165 -8.81 15.54 4.94
CA GLU A 165 -10.25 15.85 4.89
C GLU A 165 -10.84 15.67 3.49
N ARG A 166 -10.02 15.23 2.52
CA ARG A 166 -10.42 14.84 1.17
C ARG A 166 -10.77 13.37 1.13
#